data_AF-A0A2A3GBC1-F1
#
_entry.id   AF-A0A2A3GBC1-F1
#
_cell.length_a   1.000
_cell.length_b   1.000
_cell.length_c   1.000
_cell.angle_alpha   90.00
_cell.angle_beta   90.00
_cell.angle_gamma   90.00
#
_symmetry.space_group_name_H-M   'P 1'
#
loop_
_entity.id
_entity.type
_entity.pdbx_description
1 polymer ?
#
loop_
_entity_poly.entity_id
_entity_poly.type
_entity_poly.pdbx_seq_one_letter_code
_entity_poly.pdbx_strand_id
1 'polypeptide(L)'
;MLDWLRQSLRACDLLTSVHSISPTDRALVAFAIEWAPYGGADAEDLFIKFGVQRNRFLHLLQAAMTPRTSDLGHLCNLKTTLCNDVLRAWNDTSTQFRD
;
A
#
# COMPACT_ATOMS: atom_id res chain seq x y z
N MET A 1 9.76 11.82 5.63
CA MET A 1 8.39 11.30 5.43
C MET A 1 7.81 11.73 4.07
N LEU A 2 7.81 13.01 3.71
CA LEU A 2 7.38 13.47 2.37
C LEU A 2 8.19 12.87 1.21
N ASP A 3 9.51 12.70 1.37
CA ASP A 3 10.34 12.09 0.33
C ASP A 3 10.02 10.61 0.12
N TRP A 4 9.80 9.87 1.21
CA TRP A 4 9.33 8.49 1.15
C TRP A 4 7.97 8.39 0.45
N LEU A 5 7.01 9.27 0.78
CA LEU A 5 5.69 9.28 0.15
C LEU A 5 5.82 9.44 -1.38
N ARG A 6 6.61 10.42 -1.83
CA ARG A 6 6.85 10.65 -3.26
C ARG A 6 7.53 9.45 -3.90
N GLN A 7 8.55 8.89 -3.27
CA GLN A 7 9.28 7.73 -3.79
C GLN A 7 8.39 6.49 -3.89
N SER A 8 7.55 6.24 -2.89
CA SER A 8 6.57 5.15 -2.86
C SER A 8 5.52 5.29 -3.97
N LEU A 9 4.99 6.49 -4.19
CA LEU A 9 4.06 6.75 -5.30
C LEU A 9 4.74 6.52 -6.66
N ARG A 10 5.98 6.97 -6.83
CA ARG A 10 6.76 6.71 -8.06
C ARG A 10 7.02 5.22 -8.27
N ALA A 11 7.30 4.46 -7.21
CA ALA A 11 7.45 3.02 -7.28
C ALA A 11 6.14 2.32 -7.69
N CYS A 12 5.00 2.76 -7.14
CA CYS A 12 3.67 2.29 -7.53
C CYS A 12 3.37 2.55 -9.02
N ASP A 13 3.69 3.76 -9.51
CA ASP A 13 3.55 4.11 -10.92
C ASP A 13 4.44 3.26 -11.83
N LEU A 14 5.69 3.01 -11.42
CA LEU A 14 6.61 2.13 -12.14
C LEU A 14 6.09 0.69 -12.22
N LEU A 15 5.61 0.14 -11.10
CA LEU A 15 5.04 -1.22 -11.07
C LEU A 15 3.82 -1.35 -11.98
N THR A 16 3.04 -0.28 -12.11
CA THR A 16 1.89 -0.25 -13.03
C THR A 16 2.35 -0.15 -14.49
N SER A 17 3.34 0.70 -14.80
CA SER A 17 3.80 0.89 -16.18
C SER A 17 4.44 -0.37 -16.77
N VAL A 18 5.09 -1.18 -15.94
CA VAL A 18 5.63 -2.49 -16.32
C VAL A 18 4.63 -3.64 -16.17
N HIS A 19 3.35 -3.34 -15.91
CA HIS A 19 2.25 -4.31 -15.78
C HIS A 19 2.45 -5.37 -14.67
N SER A 20 3.27 -5.05 -13.65
CA SER A 20 3.52 -5.93 -12.49
C SER A 20 2.40 -5.89 -11.44
N ILE A 21 1.60 -4.82 -11.45
CA ILE A 21 0.32 -4.70 -10.74
C ILE A 21 -0.79 -4.23 -11.69
N SER A 22 -2.04 -4.58 -11.41
CA SER A 22 -3.17 -4.13 -12.23
C SER A 22 -3.54 -2.67 -11.93
N PRO A 23 -4.29 -1.97 -12.82
CA PRO A 23 -4.79 -0.62 -12.52
C PRO A 23 -5.68 -0.55 -11.27
N THR A 24 -6.46 -1.60 -11.00
CA THR A 24 -7.27 -1.72 -9.79
C THR A 24 -6.40 -1.86 -8.55
N ASP A 25 -5.37 -2.71 -8.61
CA ASP A 25 -4.39 -2.88 -7.53
C ASP A 25 -3.60 -1.59 -7.29
N ARG A 26 -3.28 -0.84 -8.35
CA ARG A 26 -2.63 0.47 -8.24
C ARG A 26 -3.44 1.44 -7.37
N ALA A 27 -4.76 1.53 -7.60
CA ALA A 27 -5.60 2.44 -6.81
C ALA A 27 -5.59 2.07 -5.32
N LEU A 28 -5.60 0.78 -5.01
CA LEU A 28 -5.50 0.26 -3.65
C LEU A 28 -4.14 0.58 -3.01
N VAL A 29 -3.04 0.33 -3.72
CA VAL A 29 -1.66 0.56 -3.25
C VAL A 29 -1.39 2.06 -3.07
N ALA A 30 -1.81 2.90 -4.01
CA ALA A 30 -1.65 4.35 -3.94
C ALA A 30 -2.39 4.93 -2.73
N PHE A 31 -3.64 4.51 -2.51
CA PHE A 31 -4.40 4.90 -1.33
C PHE A 31 -3.68 4.47 -0.04
N ALA A 32 -3.14 3.25 0.00
CA ALA A 32 -2.40 2.78 1.17
C ALA A 32 -1.15 3.63 1.46
N ILE A 33 -0.44 4.05 0.41
CA ILE A 33 0.74 4.92 0.50
C ILE A 33 0.37 6.32 0.99
N GLU A 34 -0.71 6.91 0.47
CA GLU A 34 -1.19 8.24 0.86
C GLU A 34 -1.57 8.33 2.33
N TRP A 35 -2.14 7.25 2.88
CA TRP A 35 -2.59 7.19 4.27
C TRP A 35 -1.56 6.64 5.26
N ALA A 36 -0.47 6.04 4.77
CA ALA A 36 0.59 5.50 5.62
C ALA A 36 1.17 6.51 6.63
N PRO A 37 1.43 7.80 6.29
CA PRO A 37 1.91 8.80 7.24
C PRO A 37 1.01 9.05 8.45
N TYR A 38 -0.27 8.71 8.34
CA TYR A 38 -1.29 8.91 9.37
C TYR A 38 -1.61 7.61 10.15
N GLY A 39 -0.83 6.54 9.93
CA GLY A 39 -1.14 5.23 10.50
C GLY A 39 -2.21 4.46 9.71
N GLY A 40 -2.55 4.90 8.49
CA GLY A 40 -3.59 4.31 7.65
C GLY A 40 -4.92 5.07 7.71
N ALA A 41 -5.86 4.64 6.88
CA ALA A 41 -7.18 5.26 6.80
C ALA A 41 -8.16 4.73 7.86
N ASP A 42 -9.15 5.56 8.18
CA ASP A 42 -10.24 5.20 9.08
C ASP A 42 -11.18 4.15 8.45
N ALA A 43 -11.93 3.45 9.30
CA ALA A 43 -12.81 2.38 8.87
C ALA A 43 -13.92 2.86 7.90
N GLU A 44 -14.42 4.09 8.09
CA GLU A 44 -15.42 4.70 7.23
C GLU A 44 -14.89 4.96 5.82
N ASP A 45 -13.71 5.58 5.69
CA ASP A 45 -13.07 5.83 4.40
C ASP A 45 -12.80 4.55 3.62
N LEU A 46 -12.34 3.50 4.32
CA LEU A 46 -12.13 2.18 3.73
C LEU A 46 -13.43 1.55 3.23
N PHE A 47 -14.51 1.69 4.00
CA PHE A 47 -15.82 1.18 3.60
C PHE A 47 -16.39 1.96 2.41
N ILE A 48 -16.31 3.28 2.41
CA ILE A 48 -16.82 4.12 1.32
C ILE A 48 -16.06 3.86 0.02
N LYS A 49 -14.73 3.80 0.08
CA LYS A 49 -13.91 3.68 -1.14
C LYS A 49 -13.77 2.25 -1.66
N PHE A 50 -13.69 1.27 -0.76
CA PHE A 50 -13.37 -0.11 -1.13
C PHE A 50 -14.41 -1.14 -0.67
N GLY A 51 -15.41 -0.75 0.12
CA GLY A 51 -16.44 -1.67 0.64
C GLY A 51 -15.90 -2.72 1.61
N VAL A 52 -14.74 -2.47 2.23
CA VAL A 52 -14.07 -3.45 3.09
C VAL A 52 -13.61 -2.85 4.42
N GLN A 53 -13.48 -3.71 5.43
CA GLN A 53 -12.87 -3.35 6.71
C GLN A 53 -11.34 -3.37 6.63
N ARG A 54 -10.67 -2.73 7.59
CA ARG A 54 -9.19 -2.61 7.67
C ARG A 54 -8.44 -3.91 7.47
N ASN A 55 -8.78 -4.96 8.20
CA ASN A 55 -8.09 -6.26 8.07
C ASN A 55 -8.20 -6.81 6.64
N ARG A 56 -9.38 -6.72 6.03
CA ARG A 56 -9.59 -7.16 4.65
C ARG A 56 -8.84 -6.28 3.66
N PHE A 57 -8.79 -4.96 3.89
CA PHE A 57 -8.00 -4.04 3.09
C PHE A 57 -6.50 -4.40 3.11
N LEU A 58 -5.93 -4.66 4.29
CA LEU A 58 -4.54 -5.07 4.44
C LEU A 58 -4.22 -6.41 3.78
N HIS A 59 -5.18 -7.34 3.76
CA HIS A 59 -5.05 -8.59 3.00
C HIS A 59 -5.04 -8.35 1.49
N LEU A 60 -5.92 -7.48 0.99
CA LEU A 60 -5.95 -7.12 -0.43
C LEU A 60 -4.66 -6.39 -0.85
N LEU A 61 -4.12 -5.52 0.01
CA LEU A 61 -2.84 -4.85 -0.21
C LEU A 61 -1.69 -5.85 -0.34
N GLN A 62 -1.61 -6.82 0.57
CA GLN A 62 -0.62 -7.89 0.50
C GLN A 62 -0.77 -8.72 -0.78
N ALA A 63 -1.99 -9.07 -1.16
CA ALA A 63 -2.27 -9.83 -2.37
C ALA A 63 -1.85 -9.05 -3.64
N ALA A 64 -2.19 -7.76 -3.72
CA ALA A 64 -1.82 -6.87 -4.82
C ALA A 64 -0.29 -6.75 -4.99
N MET A 65 0.44 -6.74 -3.86
CA MET A 65 1.89 -6.59 -3.84
C MET A 65 2.65 -7.92 -3.84
N THR A 66 1.95 -9.06 -3.86
CA THR A 66 2.60 -10.36 -3.94
C THR A 66 3.38 -10.46 -5.27
N PRO A 67 4.69 -10.76 -5.25
CA PRO A 67 5.47 -10.95 -6.47
C PRO A 67 4.89 -12.08 -7.34
N ARG A 68 4.81 -11.85 -8.64
CA ARG A 68 4.40 -12.86 -9.62
C ARG A 68 5.63 -13.64 -10.07
N THR A 69 5.44 -14.88 -10.53
CA THR A 69 6.55 -15.69 -11.08
C THR A 69 7.20 -15.09 -12.32
N SER A 70 6.47 -14.21 -13.04
CA SER A 70 6.96 -13.45 -14.18
C SER A 70 7.69 -12.16 -13.81
N ASP A 71 7.68 -11.74 -12.55
CA ASP A 71 8.35 -10.52 -12.12
C ASP A 71 9.87 -10.72 -12.11
N LEU A 72 10.61 -9.72 -12.63
CA LEU A 72 12.07 -9.69 -12.52
C LEU A 72 12.48 -9.54 -11.05
N GLY A 73 13.65 -10.08 -10.67
CA GLY A 73 14.10 -10.09 -9.27
C GLY A 73 14.10 -8.71 -8.59
N HIS A 74 14.45 -7.64 -9.32
CA HIS A 74 14.36 -6.28 -8.78
C HIS A 74 12.91 -5.80 -8.53
N LEU A 75 11.93 -6.27 -9.29
CA LEU A 75 10.51 -5.93 -9.11
C LEU A 75 9.96 -6.68 -7.91
N CYS A 76 10.35 -7.95 -7.72
CA CYS A 76 10.02 -8.72 -6.53
C CYS A 76 10.52 -8.02 -5.26
N ASN A 77 11.77 -7.56 -5.27
CA ASN A 77 12.36 -6.81 -4.17
C ASN A 77 11.61 -5.49 -3.94
N LEU A 78 11.37 -4.70 -5.00
CA LEU A 78 10.66 -3.44 -4.90
C LEU A 78 9.24 -3.61 -4.33
N LYS A 79 8.48 -4.60 -4.81
CA LYS A 79 7.13 -4.92 -4.30
C LYS A 79 7.19 -5.32 -2.83
N THR A 80 8.11 -6.21 -2.47
CA THR A 80 8.25 -6.69 -1.09
C THR A 80 8.60 -5.56 -0.14
N THR A 81 9.61 -4.75 -0.48
CA THR A 81 10.03 -3.60 0.33
C THR A 81 8.89 -2.58 0.48
N LEU A 82 8.27 -2.17 -0.63
CA LEU A 82 7.19 -1.19 -0.59
C LEU A 82 5.99 -1.70 0.23
N CYS A 83 5.62 -2.97 0.07
CA CYS A 83 4.54 -3.60 0.83
C CYS A 83 4.86 -3.60 2.33
N ASN A 84 6.06 -4.02 2.72
CA ASN A 84 6.47 -4.08 4.12
C ASN A 84 6.50 -2.68 4.76
N ASP A 85 7.00 -1.68 4.05
CA ASP A 85 7.04 -0.29 4.55
C ASP A 85 5.63 0.24 4.81
N VAL A 86 4.72 0.04 3.84
CA VAL A 86 3.32 0.47 3.97
C VAL A 86 2.62 -0.29 5.10
N LEU A 87 2.74 -1.62 5.16
CA LEU A 87 2.13 -2.42 6.23
C LEU A 87 2.67 -2.04 7.60
N ARG A 88 3.96 -1.74 7.72
CA ARG A 88 4.55 -1.28 8.96
C ARG A 88 3.93 0.04 9.39
N ALA A 89 3.82 1.02 8.49
CA ALA A 89 3.20 2.30 8.80
C ALA A 89 1.73 2.13 9.23
N TRP A 90 1.00 1.19 8.63
CA TRP A 90 -0.38 0.88 9.00
C TRP A 90 -0.50 0.08 10.31
N ASN A 91 0.55 -0.58 10.77
CA ASN A 91 0.55 -1.33 12.04
C ASN A 91 1.23 -0.56 13.17
N ASP A 92 1.90 0.56 12.87
CA ASP A 92 2.45 1.48 13.86
C ASP A 92 1.32 2.32 14.47
N THR A 93 0.39 1.64 15.15
CA THR A 93 -0.59 2.24 16.05
C THR A 93 0.11 2.63 17.35
N SER A 94 1.05 3.59 17.29
CA SER A 94 1.57 4.29 18.45
C SER A 94 0.87 5.65 18.61
N THR A 95 -0.32 5.57 19.20
CA THR A 95 -0.88 6.53 20.19
C THR A 95 -0.79 8.03 19.88
N GLN A 96 -1.78 8.57 19.17
CA GLN A 96 -2.24 9.97 19.19
C GLN A 96 -3.61 9.90 18.51
N PHE A 97 -4.77 9.85 19.16
CA PHE A 97 -5.30 10.65 20.26
C PHE A 97 -6.13 9.74 21.19
N ARG A 98 -5.77 9.68 22.47
CA ARG A 98 -6.73 9.38 23.55
C ARG A 98 -7.03 10.72 24.20
N ASP A 99 -8.19 11.28 23.90
CA ASP A 99 -8.86 12.26 24.78
C ASP A 99 -9.34 11.56 26.06
#